data_AF-A0A932GIS5-F1
#
_entry.id   AF-A0A932GIS5-F1
#
_cell.length_a   1.000
_cell.length_b   1.000
_cell.length_c   1.000
_cell.angle_alpha   90.00
_cell.angle_beta   90.00
_cell.angle_gamma   90.00
#
_symmetry.space_group_name_H-M   'P 1'
#
loop_
_entity.id
_entity.type
_entity.pdbx_description
1 polymer ?
#
loop_
_entity_poly.entity_id
_entity_poly.type
_entity_poly.pdbx_seq_one_letter_code
_entity_poly.pdbx_strand_id
1 'polypeptide(L)' 'MAGKLSIVFLDASTFGDVSLKRFSENWNCAVHKVTAPAEVAERLRGRDVVILNKVVLDGALL' A
#
# COMPACT_ATOMS: atom_id res chain seq x y z
N MET A 1 7.78 -8.35 -21.77
CA MET A 1 7.08 -7.14 -21.28
C MET A 1 7.13 -7.20 -19.76
N ALA A 2 7.77 -6.23 -19.09
CA ALA A 2 7.69 -6.18 -17.63
C ALA A 2 6.23 -5.86 -17.24
N GLY A 3 5.64 -6.64 -16.34
CA GLY A 3 4.29 -6.37 -15.84
C GLY A 3 4.21 -5.02 -15.11
N LYS A 4 3.01 -4.44 -15.00
CA LYS A 4 2.81 -3.25 -14.14
C LYS A 4 3.23 -3.60 -12.71
N LEU A 5 4.03 -2.74 -12.07
CA LEU A 5 4.35 -2.87 -10.64
C LEU A 5 3.07 -2.95 -9.81
N SER A 6 3.13 -3.73 -8.74
CA SER A 6 2.09 -3.85 -7.73
C SER A 6 2.39 -2.96 -6.53
N ILE A 7 1.46 -2.07 -6.22
CA ILE A 7 1.61 -1.06 -5.17
C ILE A 7 0.53 -1.30 -4.12
N VAL A 8 0.87 -1.17 -2.84
CA VAL A 8 -0.10 -1.17 -1.74
C VAL A 8 -0.01 0.11 -0.91
N PHE A 9 -1.16 0.71 -0.64
CA PHE A 9 -1.30 1.80 0.33
C PHE A 9 -1.90 1.24 1.61
N LEU A 10 -1.24 1.44 2.76
CA LEU A 10 -1.70 0.86 4.03
C LEU A 10 -2.57 1.80 4.87
N ASP A 11 -2.45 3.12 4.72
CA ASP A 11 -3.20 4.09 5.52
C ASP A 11 -3.61 5.33 4.70
N ALA A 12 -4.29 5.07 3.59
CA ALA A 12 -4.69 6.09 2.63
C ALA A 12 -5.65 7.16 3.20
N SER A 13 -6.33 6.90 4.32
CA SER A 13 -7.12 7.93 5.01
C SER A 13 -6.29 9.15 5.40
N THR A 14 -4.97 9.01 5.56
CA THR A 14 -4.09 10.14 5.92
C THR A 14 -3.92 11.16 4.78
N PHE A 15 -4.28 10.82 3.55
CA PHE A 15 -4.19 11.72 2.39
C PHE A 15 -5.41 12.65 2.24
N GLY A 16 -6.48 12.46 3.02
CA GLY A 16 -7.70 13.24 2.91
C GLY A 16 -8.35 13.12 1.53
N ASP A 17 -8.69 14.26 0.92
CA ASP A 17 -9.43 14.33 -0.35
C ASP A 17 -8.54 14.30 -1.60
N VAL A 18 -7.25 14.00 -1.46
CA VAL A 18 -6.34 13.91 -2.61
C VAL A 18 -6.66 12.67 -3.45
N SER A 19 -6.76 12.85 -4.77
CA SER A 19 -7.00 11.76 -5.70
C SER A 19 -5.77 10.88 -5.91
N LEU A 20 -5.93 9.57 -5.70
CA LEU A 20 -4.92 8.55 -6.01
C LEU A 20 -5.06 7.95 -7.42
N LYS A 21 -5.95 8.50 -8.26
CA LYS A 21 -6.31 7.94 -9.56
C LYS A 21 -5.10 7.71 -10.49
N ARG A 22 -4.15 8.64 -10.49
CA ARG A 22 -2.91 8.54 -11.28
C ARG A 22 -2.09 7.30 -10.95
N PHE A 23 -2.16 6.79 -9.72
CA PHE A 23 -1.49 5.55 -9.36
C PHE A 23 -2.17 4.36 -10.03
N SER A 24 -3.49 4.22 -9.87
CA SER A 24 -4.26 3.13 -10.47
C SER A 24 -4.27 3.13 -12.01
N GLU A 25 -4.09 4.30 -12.64
CA GLU A 25 -3.95 4.40 -14.10
C GLU A 25 -2.63 3.78 -14.58
N ASN A 26 -1.56 3.88 -13.80
CA ASN A 26 -0.21 3.48 -14.20
C ASN A 26 0.26 2.14 -13.60
N TRP A 27 -0.28 1.73 -12.46
CA TRP A 27 0.16 0.55 -11.69
C TRP A 27 -1.01 -0.29 -11.16
N ASN A 28 -0.71 -1.51 -10.71
CA ASN A 28 -1.68 -2.36 -10.04
C ASN A 28 -1.75 -2.00 -8.55
N CYS A 29 -2.70 -1.16 -8.17
CA CYS A 29 -2.77 -0.59 -6.82
C CYS A 29 -3.84 -1.27 -5.95
N ALA A 30 -3.44 -1.68 -4.75
CA ALA A 30 -4.36 -1.99 -3.65
C ALA A 30 -4.37 -0.80 -2.67
N VAL A 31 -5.54 -0.23 -2.39
CA VAL A 31 -5.65 0.95 -1.53
C VAL A 31 -6.44 0.60 -0.27
N HIS A 32 -5.75 0.57 0.86
CA HIS A 32 -6.37 0.41 2.17
C HIS A 32 -6.42 1.75 2.89
N LYS A 33 -7.63 2.14 3.32
CA LYS A 33 -7.85 3.38 4.08
C LYS A 33 -7.15 3.34 5.44
N VAL A 34 -7.25 2.20 6.13
CA VAL A 34 -6.64 1.92 7.42
C VAL A 34 -6.16 0.47 7.42
N THR A 35 -5.04 0.20 8.08
CA THR A 35 -4.48 -1.14 8.27
C THR A 35 -4.22 -1.37 9.75
N ALA A 36 -4.78 -2.44 10.31
CA ALA A 36 -4.44 -2.89 11.65
C ALA A 36 -3.10 -3.65 11.64
N PRO A 37 -2.33 -3.67 12.73
CA PRO A 37 -1.04 -4.34 12.79
C PRO A 37 -1.07 -5.80 12.31
N ALA A 38 -2.13 -6.55 12.66
CA ALA A 38 -2.29 -7.95 12.28
C ALA A 38 -2.47 -8.19 10.77
N GLU A 39 -2.84 -7.15 10.01
CA GLU A 39 -3.12 -7.25 8.57
C GLU A 39 -1.89 -6.88 7.71
N VAL A 40 -0.86 -6.28 8.30
CA VAL A 40 0.29 -5.72 7.58
C VAL A 40 1.00 -6.78 6.75
N ALA A 41 1.38 -7.91 7.38
CA ALA A 41 2.11 -8.99 6.71
C ALA A 41 1.37 -9.54 5.47
N GLU A 42 0.06 -9.70 5.57
CA GLU A 42 -0.76 -10.19 4.46
C GLU A 42 -0.81 -9.16 3.33
N ARG A 43 -1.01 -7.88 3.65
CA ARG A 43 -1.16 -6.80 2.66
C ARG A 43 0.15 -6.48 1.93
N LEU A 44 1.29 -6.72 2.57
CA LEU A 44 2.63 -6.57 1.97
C LEU A 44 2.99 -7.72 1.01
N ARG A 45 2.38 -8.89 1.18
CA ARG A 45 2.80 -10.11 0.46
C ARG A 45 2.70 -9.93 -1.05
N GLY A 46 3.83 -10.18 -1.73
CA GLY A 46 3.90 -10.14 -3.19
C GLY A 46 3.72 -8.75 -3.79
N ARG A 47 3.90 -7.69 -2.99
CA ARG A 47 3.88 -6.30 -3.46
C ARG A 47 5.28 -5.82 -3.80
N ASP A 48 5.38 -5.04 -4.86
CA ASP A 48 6.65 -4.43 -5.27
C ASP A 48 6.91 -3.13 -4.50
N VAL A 49 5.85 -2.38 -4.16
CA VAL A 49 5.97 -1.07 -3.52
C VAL A 49 5.01 -0.88 -2.34
N VAL A 50 5.64 -0.50 -1.22
CA VAL A 50 5.19 0.10 0.04
C VAL A 50 4.74 1.57 0.05
N ILE A 51 3.46 1.96 0.21
CA ILE A 51 3.11 3.35 0.58
C ILE A 51 2.38 3.38 1.93
N LEU A 52 2.98 4.08 2.91
CA LEU A 52 2.46 4.22 4.27
C LEU A 52 2.87 5.56 4.89
N ASN A 53 2.14 6.02 5.91
CA ASN A 53 2.48 7.22 6.69
C ASN A 53 2.68 6.92 8.20
N LYS A 54 1.75 6.16 8.80
CA LYS A 54 1.64 5.90 10.24
C LYS A 54 1.58 4.41 10.59
N VAL A 55 1.39 3.54 9.61
CA VAL A 55 1.49 2.08 9.84
C VAL A 55 2.92 1.75 10.25
N VAL A 56 3.10 0.95 11.30
CA VAL A 56 4.43 0.55 11.76
C VAL A 56 4.90 -0.65 10.94
N LEU A 57 6.12 -0.57 10.43
CA LEU A 57 6.85 -1.71 9.88
C LEU A 57 7.99 -2.03 10.85
N ASP A 58 8.01 -3.25 11.35
CA ASP A 58 9.10 -3.75 12.20
C ASP A 58 9.84 -4.90 11.50
N GLY A 59 11.05 -5.19 11.96
CA GLY A 59 11.89 -6.25 11.40
C GLY A 59 11.45 -7.66 11.74
N ALA A 60 10.45 -7.85 12.61
CA ALA A 60 9.82 -9.16 12.84
C ALA A 60 8.69 -9.41 11.82
N LEU A 61 8.16 -8.35 11.22
CA LEU A 61 7.13 -8.34 10.18
C LEU A 61 7.68 -8.47 8.75
N LEU A 62 8.95 -8.11 8.52
CA LEU A 62 9.66 -8.16 7.24
C LEU A 62 10.58 -9.39 7.15
#